data_AF-A0A090QL41-F1
#
_entry.id   AF-A0A090QL41-F1
#
_cell.length_a   1.000
_cell.length_b   1.000
_cell.length_c   1.000
_cell.angle_alpha   90.00
_cell.angle_beta   90.00
_cell.angle_gamma   90.00
#
_symmetry.space_group_name_H-M   'P 1'
#
loop_
_entity.id
_entity.type
_entity.pdbx_description
1 polymer ?
#
loop_
_entity_poly.entity_id
_entity_poly.type
_entity_poly.pdbx_seq_one_letter_code
_entity_poly.pdbx_strand_id
1 'polypeptide(L)'
;MRILLIGEYSGYHNALKHGLQSLGHEVVIAGDGDGFKKFPVDIDLGSDYFRRNWLREKIKVAWWKLTGNNLEDYLRLARFRESEKKTSKF
;
A
#
# COMPACT_ATOMS: atom_id res chain seq x y z
N MET A 1 11.80 11.90 -16.25
CA MET A 1 10.55 12.34 -15.58
C MET A 1 10.36 11.51 -14.33
N ARG A 2 9.59 12.01 -13.37
CA ARG A 2 9.21 11.28 -12.15
C ARG A 2 7.84 10.66 -12.32
N ILE A 3 7.72 9.37 -12.02
CA ILE A 3 6.52 8.57 -12.23
C ILE A 3 6.18 7.82 -10.94
N LEU A 4 4.95 7.97 -10.48
CA LEU A 4 4.41 7.23 -9.34
C LEU A 4 3.40 6.19 -9.85
N LEU A 5 3.69 4.92 -9.62
CA LEU A 5 2.79 3.81 -9.90
C LEU A 5 2.04 3.46 -8.61
N ILE A 6 0.70 3.42 -8.67
CA ILE A 6 -0.16 3.14 -7.51
C ILE A 6 -0.69 1.72 -7.57
N GLY A 7 -0.50 0.97 -6.49
CA GLY A 7 -0.83 -0.45 -6.37
C GLY A 7 0.30 -1.35 -6.88
N GLU A 8 0.22 -2.63 -6.54
CA GLU A 8 0.95 -3.72 -7.19
C GLU A 8 0.24 -5.02 -6.82
N TYR A 9 -0.04 -5.86 -7.82
CA TYR A 9 -0.77 -7.11 -7.63
C TYR A 9 -0.14 -8.28 -8.40
N SER A 10 0.28 -8.07 -9.65
CA SER A 10 0.67 -9.14 -10.57
C SER A 10 2.16 -9.14 -10.94
N GLY A 11 2.93 -8.17 -10.46
CA GLY A 11 4.29 -7.88 -10.90
C GLY A 11 4.35 -6.97 -12.15
N TYR A 12 3.20 -6.53 -12.65
CA TYR A 12 3.13 -5.65 -13.83
C TYR A 12 3.81 -4.30 -13.58
N HIS A 13 3.59 -3.66 -12.42
CA HIS A 13 4.23 -2.38 -12.13
C HIS A 13 5.73 -2.52 -11.92
N ASN A 14 6.19 -3.66 -11.40
CA ASN A 14 7.61 -3.97 -11.34
C ASN A 14 8.26 -4.07 -12.73
N ALA A 15 7.63 -4.79 -13.67
CA ALA A 15 8.12 -4.89 -15.04
C ALA A 15 8.08 -3.53 -15.76
N LEU A 16 7.00 -2.77 -15.58
CA LEU A 16 6.85 -1.43 -16.13
C LEU A 16 7.91 -0.46 -15.58
N LYS A 17 8.13 -0.48 -14.26
CA LYS A 17 9.17 0.30 -13.59
C LYS A 17 10.54 0.01 -14.20
N HIS A 18 10.90 -1.26 -14.38
CA HIS A 18 12.17 -1.65 -15.00
C HIS A 18 12.33 -1.06 -16.41
N GLY A 19 11.28 -1.15 -17.24
CA GLY A 19 11.30 -0.58 -18.60
C GLY A 19 11.45 0.95 -18.60
N LEU A 20 10.66 1.64 -17.78
CA LEU A 20 10.69 3.10 -17.65
C LEU A 20 12.03 3.61 -17.09
N GLN A 21 12.61 2.90 -16.11
CA GLN A 21 13.94 3.22 -15.58
C GLN A 21 15.03 3.05 -16.62
N SER A 22 14.92 2.02 -17.47
CA SER A 22 15.82 1.81 -18.60
C SER A 22 15.76 2.94 -19.63
N LEU A 23 14.65 3.69 -19.69
CA LEU A 23 14.47 4.90 -20.51
C LEU A 23 14.88 6.20 -19.78
N GLY A 24 15.49 6.11 -18.60
CA GLY A 24 15.96 7.26 -17.83
C GLY A 24 14.87 7.98 -17.02
N HIS A 25 13.78 7.29 -16.69
CA HIS A 25 12.75 7.82 -15.78
C HIS A 25 12.99 7.39 -14.33
N GLU A 26 12.64 8.26 -13.40
CA GLU A 26 12.62 7.95 -11.97
C GLU A 26 11.22 7.38 -11.65
N VAL A 27 11.15 6.15 -11.15
CA VAL A 27 9.86 5.48 -10.94
C VAL A 27 9.78 4.90 -9.53
N VAL A 28 8.69 5.21 -8.83
CA VAL A 28 8.35 4.68 -7.50
C VAL A 28 7.02 3.94 -7.56
N ILE A 29 6.95 2.80 -6.90
CA ILE A 29 5.75 2.00 -6.72
C ILE A 29 5.27 2.18 -5.27
N ALA A 30 4.06 2.70 -5.11
CA ALA A 30 3.37 2.77 -3.83
C ALA A 30 2.15 1.86 -3.84
N GLY A 31 2.10 0.87 -2.96
CA GLY A 31 1.02 -0.11 -2.95
C GLY A 31 0.96 -0.90 -1.65
N ASP A 32 -0.12 -1.63 -1.46
CA ASP A 32 -0.34 -2.52 -0.31
C ASP A 32 0.01 -3.99 -0.58
N GLY A 33 0.66 -4.23 -1.72
CA GLY A 33 1.03 -5.56 -2.20
C GLY A 33 -0.17 -6.39 -2.62
N ASP A 34 0.08 -7.66 -2.97
CA ASP A 34 -0.94 -8.60 -3.46
C ASP A 34 -1.48 -9.54 -2.37
N GLY A 35 -0.94 -9.45 -1.15
CA GLY A 35 -1.25 -10.35 -0.04
C GLY A 35 -0.87 -11.82 -0.27
N PHE A 36 -0.18 -12.14 -1.37
CA PHE A 36 0.14 -13.50 -1.80
C PHE A 36 1.62 -13.65 -2.14
N LYS A 37 2.06 -13.21 -3.32
CA LYS A 37 3.46 -13.31 -3.77
C LYS A 37 4.35 -12.22 -3.18
N LYS A 38 3.74 -11.17 -2.63
CA LYS A 38 4.41 -10.00 -2.02
C LYS A 38 5.41 -9.38 -2.98
N PHE A 39 4.95 -9.05 -4.18
CA PHE A 39 5.76 -8.30 -5.13
C PHE A 39 6.29 -7.02 -4.49
N PRO A 40 7.55 -6.65 -4.78
CA PRO A 40 8.17 -5.51 -4.13
C PRO A 40 7.48 -4.20 -4.51
N VAL A 41 7.35 -3.33 -3.51
CA VAL A 41 6.89 -1.95 -3.62
C VAL A 41 7.91 -1.07 -2.89
N ASP A 42 8.10 0.16 -3.35
CA ASP A 42 9.02 1.11 -2.71
C ASP A 42 8.37 1.77 -1.49
N ILE A 43 7.06 2.01 -1.56
CA ILE A 43 6.25 2.56 -0.48
C ILE A 43 5.15 1.54 -0.16
N ASP A 44 5.30 0.86 0.98
CA ASP A 44 4.30 -0.08 1.49
C ASP A 44 3.17 0.67 2.22
N LEU A 45 1.97 0.60 1.64
CA LEU A 45 0.73 1.17 2.17
C LEU A 45 -0.14 0.11 2.88
N GLY A 46 0.25 -1.16 2.81
CA GLY A 46 -0.51 -2.28 3.34
C GLY A 46 -0.46 -2.32 4.86
N SER A 47 -1.32 -3.12 5.48
CA SER A 47 -1.26 -3.37 6.92
C SER A 47 -1.87 -4.72 7.24
N ASP A 48 -1.11 -5.55 7.97
CA ASP A 48 -1.59 -6.82 8.50
C ASP A 48 -1.97 -6.71 9.99
N TYR A 49 -2.01 -5.50 10.55
CA TYR A 49 -2.20 -5.24 11.98
C TYR A 49 -3.44 -5.94 12.58
N PHE A 50 -4.57 -5.90 11.87
CA PHE A 50 -5.81 -6.53 12.31
C PHE A 50 -5.81 -8.04 12.03
N ARG A 51 -5.30 -8.47 10.86
CA ARG A 51 -5.24 -9.89 10.46
C ARG A 51 -4.26 -10.73 11.30
N ARG A 52 -3.22 -10.13 11.89
CA ARG A 52 -2.24 -10.83 12.75
C ARG A 52 -2.82 -11.36 14.05
N ASN A 53 -3.93 -10.78 14.54
CA ASN A 53 -4.52 -11.19 15.82
C ASN A 53 -6.04 -11.29 15.70
N TRP A 54 -6.55 -12.49 15.94
CA TRP A 54 -7.99 -12.79 15.86
C TRP A 54 -8.85 -11.86 16.73
N LEU A 55 -8.37 -11.46 17.91
CA LEU A 55 -9.09 -10.52 18.79
C LEU A 55 -9.22 -9.15 18.13
N ARG A 56 -8.13 -8.65 17.52
CA ARG A 56 -8.13 -7.36 16.81
C ARG A 56 -9.05 -7.41 15.60
N GLU A 57 -9.05 -8.53 14.87
CA GLU A 57 -9.97 -8.76 13.76
C GLU A 57 -11.43 -8.75 14.22
N LYS A 58 -11.75 -9.39 15.35
CA LYS A 58 -13.11 -9.36 15.92
C LYS A 58 -13.53 -7.97 16.39
N ILE A 59 -12.64 -7.22 17.03
CA ILE A 59 -12.88 -5.83 17.44
C ILE A 59 -13.15 -4.96 16.20
N LYS A 60 -12.35 -5.11 15.14
CA LYS A 60 -12.56 -4.42 13.86
C LYS A 60 -13.95 -4.71 13.28
N VAL A 61 -14.34 -5.99 13.22
CA VAL A 61 -15.66 -6.38 12.69
C VAL A 61 -16.80 -5.87 13.57
N ALA A 62 -16.66 -5.90 14.89
CA ALA A 62 -17.66 -5.36 15.80
C ALA A 62 -17.81 -3.83 15.62
N TRP A 63 -16.71 -3.10 15.54
CA TRP A 63 -16.71 -1.66 15.28
C TRP A 63 -17.36 -1.31 13.94
N TRP A 64 -17.02 -2.05 12.88
CA TRP A 64 -17.61 -1.87 11.55
C TRP A 64 -19.12 -2.08 11.57
N LYS A 65 -19.61 -3.11 12.27
CA LYS A 65 -21.05 -3.37 12.44
C LYS A 65 -21.78 -2.28 13.21
N LEU A 66 -21.12 -1.62 14.17
CA LEU A 66 -21.73 -0.58 15.01
C LEU A 66 -21.72 0.79 14.34
N THR A 67 -20.65 1.13 13.63
CA THR A 67 -20.42 2.50 13.13
C THR A 67 -20.51 2.63 11.61
N GLY A 68 -20.53 1.52 10.87
CA GLY A 68 -20.40 1.50 9.42
C GLY A 68 -18.98 1.79 8.90
N ASN A 69 -18.06 2.22 9.77
CA ASN A 69 -16.72 2.62 9.40
C ASN A 69 -15.72 1.47 9.60
N ASN A 70 -14.83 1.26 8.62
CA ASN A 70 -13.80 0.23 8.72
C ASN A 70 -12.51 0.82 9.31
N LEU A 71 -12.07 0.29 10.47
CA LEU A 71 -10.82 0.74 11.11
C LEU A 71 -9.58 0.52 10.25
N GLU A 72 -9.62 -0.45 9.34
CA GLU A 72 -8.51 -0.72 8.42
C GLU A 72 -8.31 0.42 7.42
N ASP A 73 -9.38 1.10 7.03
CA ASP A 73 -9.31 2.21 6.07
C ASP A 73 -8.68 3.45 6.69
N TYR A 74 -8.97 3.74 7.97
CA TYR A 74 -8.28 4.80 8.70
C TYR A 74 -6.78 4.50 8.87
N LEU A 75 -6.42 3.24 9.10
CA LEU A 75 -5.03 2.83 9.19
C LEU A 75 -4.31 2.96 7.85
N ARG A 76 -4.95 2.57 6.74
CA ARG A 76 -4.43 2.81 5.38
C ARG A 76 -4.24 4.31 5.12
N LEU A 77 -5.22 5.14 5.47
CA LEU A 77 -5.13 6.60 5.31
C LEU A 77 -3.97 7.20 6.12
N ALA A 78 -3.76 6.74 7.35
CA ALA A 78 -2.65 7.18 8.18
C ALA A 78 -1.30 6.82 7.55
N ARG A 79 -1.14 5.59 7.04
CA ARG A 79 0.08 5.15 6.33
C ARG A 79 0.29 5.93 5.04
N PHE A 80 -0.77 6.20 4.29
CA PHE A 80 -0.69 7.04 3.10
C PHE A 80 -0.18 8.44 3.44
N ARG A 81 -0.75 9.11 4.45
CA ARG A 81 -0.28 10.43 4.91
C ARG A 81 1.17 10.42 5.40
N GLU A 82 1.60 9.35 6.07
CA GLU A 82 3.00 9.19 6.45
C GLU A 82 3.90 9.05 5.22
N SER A 83 3.43 8.34 4.19
CA SER A 83 4.14 8.18 2.93
C SER A 83 4.24 9.46 2.11
N GLU A 84 3.30 10.40 2.23
CA GLU A 84 3.37 11.70 1.53
C GLU A 84 4.66 12.45 1.86
N LYS A 85 5.18 12.33 3.09
CA LYS A 85 6.48 12.92 3.48
C LYS A 85 7.68 12.27 2.76
N LYS A 86 7.53 11.02 2.34
CA LYS A 86 8.54 10.28 1.56
C LYS A 86 8.41 10.63 0.08
N THR A 87 7.17 10.68 -0.42
CA THR A 87 6.86 11.05 -1.80
C THR A 87 7.15 12.52 -2.11
N SER A 88 7.10 13.43 -1.12
CA SER A 88 7.46 14.84 -1.32
C SER A 88 8.95 15.08 -1.58
N LYS A 89 9.79 14.07 -1.34
CA LYS A 89 11.23 14.08 -1.66
C LYS A 89 11.51 13.44 -3.03
N PHE A 90 10.55 12.66 -3.51
CA PHE A 90 10.36 12.35 -4.92
C PHE A 90 9.79 13.57 -5.64
#